data_AF-A0A9X4RTY9-F1
#
_entry.id   AF-A0A9X4RTY9-F1
#
_cell.length_a   1.000
_cell.length_b   1.000
_cell.length_c   1.000
_cell.angle_alpha   90.00
_cell.angle_beta   90.00
_cell.angle_gamma   90.00
#
_symmetry.space_group_name_H-M   'P 1'
#
loop_
_entity.id
_entity.type
_entity.pdbx_description
1 polymer ?
#
loop_
_entity_poly.entity_id
_entity_poly.type
_entity_poly.pdbx_seq_one_letter_code
_entity_poly.pdbx_strand_id
1 'polypeptide(L)'
;MNREDMTSLGNCFEEHYFANIKEKPELFIGVELEYPIVNISGKATSIQVATDMMRHISNQNGFTIVKRDDRGNPIELQHESGDLILFEVTYNTLEFAFAKAKNRRAS
;
A
#
# COMPACT_ATOMS: atom_id res chain seq x y z
N MET A 1 -25.93 -5.72 25.81
CA MET A 1 -25.58 -6.54 24.64
C MET A 1 -26.28 -7.86 24.79
N ASN A 2 -27.20 -8.18 23.90
CA ASN A 2 -27.98 -9.41 23.95
C ASN A 2 -27.20 -10.59 23.30
N ARG A 3 -27.77 -11.79 23.33
CA ARG A 3 -27.12 -12.99 22.79
C ARG A 3 -26.91 -12.92 21.26
N GLU A 4 -27.79 -12.22 20.55
CA GLU A 4 -27.70 -12.03 19.10
C GLU A 4 -26.56 -11.08 18.75
N ASP A 5 -26.40 -9.98 19.50
CA ASP A 5 -25.28 -9.03 19.36
C ASP A 5 -23.93 -9.74 19.55
N MET A 6 -23.84 -10.63 20.54
CA MET A 6 -22.60 -11.36 20.84
C MET A 6 -22.27 -12.43 19.79
N THR A 7 -23.29 -13.02 19.18
CA THR A 7 -23.14 -13.98 18.07
C THR A 7 -22.73 -13.27 16.79
N SER A 8 -23.38 -12.14 16.48
CA SER A 8 -23.03 -11.28 15.34
C SER A 8 -21.58 -10.77 15.44
N LEU A 9 -21.17 -10.34 16.63
CA LEU A 9 -19.80 -9.93 16.89
C LEU A 9 -18.81 -11.11 16.70
N GLY A 10 -19.16 -12.30 17.18
CA GLY A 10 -18.37 -13.51 16.99
C GLY A 10 -18.17 -13.86 15.51
N ASN A 11 -19.24 -13.82 14.71
CA ASN A 11 -19.19 -14.10 13.27
C ASN A 11 -18.35 -13.06 12.53
N CYS A 12 -18.44 -11.79 12.91
CA CYS A 12 -17.60 -10.71 12.37
C CYS A 12 -16.10 -10.99 12.60
N PHE A 13 -15.72 -11.45 13.79
CA PHE A 13 -14.34 -11.87 14.05
C PHE A 13 -13.94 -13.08 13.20
N GLU A 14 -14.83 -14.05 13.02
CA GLU A 14 -14.53 -15.23 12.22
C GLU A 14 -14.30 -14.89 10.74
N GLU A 15 -15.14 -14.05 10.16
CA GLU A 15 -15.03 -13.59 8.77
C GLU A 15 -13.77 -12.76 8.54
N HIS A 16 -13.41 -11.85 9.46
CA HIS A 16 -12.27 -10.95 9.23
C HIS A 16 -10.91 -11.58 9.57
N TYR A 17 -10.85 -12.46 10.57
CA TYR A 17 -9.58 -13.00 11.06
C TYR A 17 -9.29 -14.42 10.60
N PHE A 18 -10.30 -15.28 10.49
CA PHE A 18 -10.10 -16.70 10.20
C PHE A 18 -10.35 -17.07 8.73
N ALA A 19 -11.22 -16.35 8.01
CA ALA A 19 -11.56 -16.67 6.62
C ALA A 19 -10.36 -16.69 5.65
N ASN A 20 -9.31 -15.92 5.94
CA ASN A 20 -8.12 -15.83 5.10
C ASN A 20 -7.03 -16.88 5.43
N ILE A 21 -7.19 -17.66 6.50
CA ILE A 21 -6.25 -18.70 6.89
C ILE A 21 -6.49 -19.94 6.01
N LYS A 22 -5.50 -20.27 5.17
CA LYS A 22 -5.56 -21.46 4.31
C LYS A 22 -4.95 -22.65 5.04
N GLU A 23 -5.61 -23.81 4.97
CA GLU A 23 -5.10 -25.08 5.51
C GLU A 23 -3.74 -25.46 4.90
N LYS A 24 -3.50 -25.08 3.64
CA LYS A 24 -2.22 -25.24 2.92
C LYS A 24 -1.83 -23.91 2.27
N PRO A 25 -1.11 -23.01 2.98
CA PRO A 25 -0.73 -21.73 2.43
C PRO A 25 0.41 -21.88 1.43
N GLU A 26 0.32 -21.17 0.30
CA GLU A 26 1.47 -20.96 -0.58
C GLU A 26 2.42 -19.93 0.07
N LEU A 27 3.72 -20.24 0.11
CA LEU A 27 4.74 -19.35 0.67
C LEU A 27 5.17 -18.31 -0.37
N PHE A 28 5.12 -17.04 0.02
CA PHE A 28 5.60 -15.91 -0.78
C PHE A 28 6.51 -15.01 0.06
N ILE A 29 7.36 -14.25 -0.62
CA ILE A 29 8.12 -13.16 -0.01
C ILE A 29 7.50 -11.86 -0.52
N GLY A 30 7.08 -11.02 0.41
CA GLY A 30 6.76 -9.61 0.17
C GLY A 30 7.98 -8.76 0.55
N VAL A 31 8.27 -7.73 -0.25
CA VAL A 31 9.33 -6.77 0.03
C VAL A 31 8.68 -5.39 0.01
N GLU A 32 8.96 -4.61 1.04
CA GLU A 32 8.51 -3.23 1.19
C GLU A 32 9.72 -2.36 1.52
N LEU A 33 9.82 -1.20 0.88
CA LEU A 33 10.90 -0.23 1.09
C LEU A 33 10.31 1.15 1.35
N GLU A 34 10.64 1.73 2.49
CA GLU A 34 10.26 3.08 2.85
C GLU A 34 11.44 4.03 2.73
N TYR A 35 11.22 5.16 2.06
CA TYR A 35 12.21 6.20 1.85
C TYR A 35 11.70 7.57 2.30
N PRO A 36 12.48 8.31 3.11
CA PRO A 36 12.14 9.67 3.42
C PRO A 36 12.35 10.56 2.18
N ILE A 37 11.36 11.41 1.89
CA ILE A 37 11.50 12.51 0.94
C ILE A 37 12.25 13.62 1.66
N VAL A 38 13.40 14.02 1.12
CA VAL A 38 14.25 15.06 1.71
C VAL A 38 14.47 16.21 0.75
N ASN A 39 14.56 17.43 1.29
CA ASN A 39 14.97 18.59 0.51
C ASN A 39 16.50 18.69 0.51
N ILE A 40 17.13 18.57 -0.66
CA ILE A 40 18.60 18.58 -0.79
C ILE A 40 19.27 19.88 -0.35
N SER A 41 18.52 20.97 -0.22
CA SER A 41 19.03 22.24 0.33
C SER A 41 19.00 22.30 1.86
N GLY A 42 18.60 21.21 2.53
CA GLY A 42 18.48 21.13 4.00
C GLY A 42 17.27 21.87 4.57
N LYS A 43 16.32 22.28 3.72
CA LYS A 43 15.09 22.97 4.12
C LYS A 43 13.98 21.98 4.46
N ALA A 44 12.84 22.49 4.92
CA ALA A 44 11.63 21.69 5.04
C ALA A 44 11.22 21.08 3.68
N THR A 45 10.59 19.91 3.75
CA THR A 45 9.95 19.26 2.61
C THR A 45 8.71 20.05 2.19
N SER A 46 8.28 19.86 0.95
CA SER A 46 7.08 20.49 0.41
C SER A 46 6.07 19.42 0.04
N ILE A 47 4.88 19.50 0.66
CA ILE A 47 3.76 18.61 0.33
C ILE A 47 3.41 18.75 -1.15
N GLN A 48 3.42 19.97 -1.69
CA GLN A 48 3.13 20.21 -3.09
C GLN A 48 4.12 19.48 -4.00
N VAL A 49 5.42 19.52 -3.67
CA VAL A 49 6.43 18.81 -4.46
C VAL A 49 6.20 17.29 -4.42
N ALA A 50 5.86 16.74 -3.25
CA ALA A 50 5.56 15.32 -3.10
C ALA A 50 4.30 14.90 -3.88
N THR A 51 3.21 15.68 -3.79
CA THR A 51 1.97 15.36 -4.52
C THR A 51 2.12 15.57 -6.03
N ASP A 52 2.88 16.56 -6.46
CA ASP A 52 3.22 16.78 -7.87
C ASP A 52 4.09 15.64 -8.42
N MET A 53 5.03 15.11 -7.61
CA MET A 53 5.79 13.91 -7.95
C MET A 53 4.86 12.72 -8.17
N MET A 54 3.92 12.43 -7.27
CA MET A 54 2.98 11.32 -7.44
C MET A 54 2.10 11.51 -8.69
N ARG A 55 1.62 12.72 -8.95
CA ARG A 55 0.87 13.03 -10.18
C ARG A 55 1.71 12.85 -11.44
N HIS A 56 3.01 13.15 -11.36
CA HIS A 56 3.93 12.94 -12.47
C HIS A 56 4.16 11.45 -12.73
N ILE A 57 4.38 10.65 -11.68
CA ILE A 57 4.54 9.18 -11.78
C ILE A 57 3.26 8.55 -12.33
N SER A 58 2.08 8.99 -11.89
CA SER A 58 0.80 8.44 -12.36
C SER A 58 0.53 8.66 -13.84
N ASN A 59 1.22 9.62 -14.47
CA ASN A 59 1.11 9.88 -15.90
C ASN A 59 2.13 9.08 -16.73
N GLN A 60 3.02 8.31 -16.10
CA GLN A 60 3.94 7.40 -16.78
C GLN A 60 3.24 6.09 -17.15
N ASN A 61 3.79 5.39 -18.14
CA ASN A 61 3.19 4.18 -18.68
C ASN A 61 3.14 3.06 -17.61
N GLY A 62 2.02 2.34 -17.56
CA GLY A 62 1.84 1.19 -16.68
C GLY A 62 1.35 1.49 -15.27
N PHE A 63 1.17 2.76 -14.89
CA PHE A 63 0.60 3.12 -13.57
C PHE A 63 -0.87 3.50 -13.65
N THR A 64 -1.62 3.07 -12.63
CA THR A 64 -3.01 3.46 -12.38
C THR A 64 -3.14 4.06 -10.99
N ILE A 65 -4.07 4.99 -10.81
CA ILE A 65 -4.32 5.64 -9.53
C ILE A 65 -5.32 4.79 -8.75
N VAL A 66 -4.88 4.21 -7.63
CA VAL A 66 -5.70 3.37 -6.75
C VAL A 66 -6.47 4.22 -5.76
N LYS A 67 -5.78 5.21 -5.15
CA LYS A 67 -6.35 6.02 -4.08
C LYS A 67 -5.99 7.49 -4.23
N ARG A 68 -6.90 8.35 -3.77
CA ARG A 68 -6.73 9.80 -3.70
C ARG A 68 -6.98 10.30 -2.28
N ASP A 69 -6.37 11.42 -1.93
CA ASP A 69 -6.69 12.18 -0.72
C ASP A 69 -8.03 12.94 -0.86
N ASP A 70 -8.40 13.67 0.19
CA ASP A 70 -9.59 14.53 0.24
C ASP A 70 -9.54 15.73 -0.74
N ARG A 71 -8.36 16.05 -1.26
CA ARG A 71 -8.11 17.12 -2.23
C ARG A 71 -7.97 16.60 -3.67
N GLY A 72 -8.13 15.30 -3.88
CA GLY A 72 -8.03 14.64 -5.18
C GLY A 72 -6.60 14.35 -5.65
N ASN A 73 -5.56 14.54 -4.83
CA ASN A 73 -4.19 14.15 -5.16
C ASN A 73 -4.04 12.63 -5.13
N PRO A 74 -3.32 12.02 -6.09
CA PRO A 74 -2.97 10.60 -6.01
C PRO A 74 -2.08 10.34 -4.79
N ILE A 75 -2.44 9.36 -3.97
CA ILE A 75 -1.65 8.94 -2.80
C ILE A 75 -1.23 7.47 -2.85
N GLU A 76 -1.78 6.70 -3.78
CA GLU A 76 -1.42 5.30 -4.02
C GLU A 76 -1.56 5.02 -5.52
N LEU A 77 -0.49 4.48 -6.10
CA LEU A 77 -0.38 4.11 -7.50
C LEU A 77 -0.07 2.62 -7.59
N GLN A 78 -0.67 1.94 -8.55
CA GLN A 78 -0.38 0.56 -8.86
C GLN A 78 0.17 0.43 -10.27
N HIS A 79 1.31 -0.23 -10.41
CA HIS A 79 1.87 -0.62 -11.69
C HIS A 79 1.18 -1.88 -12.23
N GLU A 80 1.19 -2.11 -13.55
CA GLU A 80 0.67 -3.33 -14.19
C GLU A 80 1.29 -4.64 -13.66
N SER A 81 2.50 -4.59 -13.09
CA SER A 81 3.14 -5.72 -12.40
C SER A 81 2.44 -6.11 -11.09
N GLY A 82 1.60 -5.22 -10.54
CA GLY A 82 1.00 -5.32 -9.22
C GLY A 82 1.80 -4.59 -8.13
N ASP A 83 2.96 -4.00 -8.46
CA ASP A 83 3.76 -3.21 -7.52
C ASP A 83 3.04 -1.91 -7.17
N LEU A 84 3.19 -1.46 -5.92
CA LEU A 84 2.57 -0.25 -5.40
C LEU A 84 3.63 0.81 -5.07
N ILE A 85 3.25 2.06 -5.31
CA ILE A 85 3.93 3.25 -4.80
C ILE A 85 2.91 4.06 -4.03
N LEU A 86 3.18 4.37 -2.76
CA LEU A 86 2.25 5.08 -1.89
C LEU A 86 2.95 5.95 -0.86
N PHE A 87 2.19 6.87 -0.24
CA PHE A 87 2.66 7.59 0.94
C PHE A 87 2.34 6.82 2.21
N GLU A 88 3.33 6.64 3.07
CA GLU A 88 3.13 6.02 4.39
C GLU A 88 2.84 7.08 5.45
N VAL A 89 1.61 7.06 5.98
CA VAL A 89 1.00 8.00 6.95
C VAL A 89 0.94 9.47 6.51
N THR A 90 2.02 10.03 5.97
CA THR A 90 2.11 11.45 5.54
C THR A 90 2.89 11.60 4.23
N TYR A 91 2.86 12.81 3.65
CA TYR A 91 3.53 13.16 2.38
C TYR A 91 5.07 13.23 2.44
N ASN A 92 5.70 12.66 3.48
CA ASN A 92 7.14 12.71 3.69
C ASN A 92 7.83 11.34 3.56
N THR A 93 7.09 10.24 3.55
CA THR A 93 7.63 8.88 3.41
C THR A 93 6.99 8.25 2.20
N LEU A 94 7.82 7.84 1.26
CA LEU A 94 7.40 7.10 0.07
C LEU A 94 7.67 5.62 0.30
N GLU A 95 6.64 4.80 0.11
CA GLU A 95 6.73 3.35 0.18
C GLU A 95 6.69 2.75 -1.23
N PHE A 96 7.54 1.74 -1.44
CA PHE A 96 7.46 0.81 -2.56
C PHE A 96 7.10 -0.57 -2.02
N ALA A 97 5.89 -1.06 -2.31
CA ALA A 97 5.45 -2.40 -1.96
C ALA A 97 5.42 -3.29 -3.20
N PHE A 98 6.29 -4.29 -3.25
CA PHE A 98 6.42 -5.14 -4.43
C PHE A 98 5.39 -6.27 -4.44
N ALA A 99 4.89 -6.60 -5.64
CA ALA A 99 4.01 -7.72 -5.87
C ALA A 99 4.67 -9.03 -5.41
N LYS A 100 3.84 -10.01 -5.02
CA LYS A 100 4.30 -11.30 -4.52
C LYS A 100 5.24 -11.98 -5.51
N ALA A 101 6.50 -12.16 -5.11
CA ALA A 101 7.44 -12.95 -5.87
C ALA A 101 7.29 -14.44 -5.52
N LYS A 102 7.18 -15.30 -6.54
CA LYS A 102 7.33 -16.74 -6.33
C LYS A 102 8.80 -17.05 -6.05
N ASN A 103 9.07 -17.84 -5.01
CA ASN A 103 10.40 -18.35 -4.71
C ASN A 103 10.96 -19.08 -5.95
N ARG A 104 11.84 -18.42 -6.71
CA ARG A 104 12.75 -19.14 -7.58
C ARG A 104 13.82 -19.73 -6.67
N ARG A 105 13.72 -21.03 -6.38
CA ARG A 105 14.92 -21.76 -5.94
C ARG A 105 15.99 -21.48 -6.99
N ALA A 106 17.14 -20.97 -6.55
CA ALA A 106 18.33 -20.97 -7.40
C ALA A 106 18.54 -22.42 -7.84
N SER A 107 18.37 -22.66 -9.13
CA SER A 107 18.67 -23.91 -9.82
C SER A 107 20.16 -24.19 -9.80
#